data_AF-A0A6L8UEX3-F1
#
_entry.id   AF-A0A6L8UEX3-F1
#
_cell.length_a   1.000
_cell.length_b   1.000
_cell.length_c   1.000
_cell.angle_alpha   90.00
_cell.angle_beta   90.00
_cell.angle_gamma   90.00
#
_symmetry.space_group_name_H-M   'P 1'
#
loop_
_entity.id
_entity.type
_entity.pdbx_description
1 polymer ?
#
loop_
_entity_poly.entity_id
_entity_poly.type
_entity_poly.pdbx_seq_one_letter_code
_entity_poly.pdbx_strand_id
1 'polypeptide(L)'
;MLRYYRKLTRELIERSFPLLKGKKILIGMAPLNFYAFSIWLPPFMRLMVFSTKTRRFDKPAIKGLVVHELCHQERYMRIGALKYLGFSVKYVVSRKARAAEEKSTDRLTIEKGFGWELFRLTEITHNDRKNKKTNDLYMSPGEIRSYSENLGKWNAAS
;
A
#
# COMPACT_ATOMS: atom_id res chain seq x y z
N MET A 1 -0.72 -6.76 18.07
CA MET A 1 -0.43 -6.57 16.63
C MET A 1 -1.54 -5.82 15.89
N LEU A 2 -2.79 -6.30 15.80
CA LEU A 2 -3.90 -5.52 15.17
C LEU A 2 -4.09 -4.12 15.77
N ARG A 3 -3.97 -3.97 17.10
CA ARG A 3 -4.00 -2.65 17.77
C ARG A 3 -2.90 -1.71 17.27
N TYR A 4 -1.71 -2.22 16.98
CA TYR A 4 -0.59 -1.45 16.44
C TYR A 4 -0.89 -0.94 15.03
N TYR A 5 -1.38 -1.81 14.13
CA TYR A 5 -1.82 -1.40 12.80
C TYR A 5 -2.88 -0.31 12.86
N ARG A 6 -3.91 -0.47 13.72
CA ARG A 6 -4.96 0.55 13.90
C ARG A 6 -4.40 1.90 14.36
N LYS A 7 -3.47 1.88 15.33
CA LYS A 7 -2.81 3.09 15.83
C LYS A 7 -1.99 3.77 14.73
N LEU A 8 -1.10 3.00 14.09
CA LEU A 8 -0.24 3.49 13.02
C LEU A 8 -1.03 4.06 11.84
N THR A 9 -2.08 3.36 11.40
CA THR A 9 -2.95 3.85 10.32
C THR A 9 -3.61 5.17 10.69
N ARG A 10 -4.09 5.34 11.92
CA ARG A 10 -4.69 6.61 12.37
C ARG A 10 -3.66 7.75 12.34
N GLU A 11 -2.47 7.51 12.89
CA GLU A 11 -1.39 8.51 12.90
C GLU A 11 -0.98 8.93 11.49
N LEU A 12 -0.85 7.96 10.57
CA LEU A 12 -0.54 8.23 9.17
C LEU A 12 -1.65 9.02 8.47
N ILE A 13 -2.92 8.67 8.70
CA ILE A 13 -4.05 9.41 8.12
C ILE A 13 -4.02 10.87 8.56
N GLU A 14 -3.82 11.12 9.85
CA GLU A 14 -3.81 12.48 10.39
C GLU A 14 -2.67 13.33 9.83
N ARG A 15 -1.52 12.73 9.54
CA ARG A 15 -0.32 13.44 9.07
C ARG A 15 -0.22 13.55 7.56
N SER A 16 -0.62 12.52 6.82
CA SER A 16 -0.18 12.33 5.42
C SER A 16 -1.31 12.02 4.43
N PHE A 17 -2.56 11.81 4.90
CA PHE A 17 -3.71 11.48 4.04
C PHE A 17 -4.92 12.38 4.32
N PRO A 18 -4.87 13.67 3.93
CA PRO A 18 -5.96 14.62 4.18
C PRO A 18 -7.31 14.16 3.59
N LEU A 19 -7.31 13.49 2.42
CA LEU A 19 -8.53 12.96 1.80
C LEU A 19 -9.19 11.84 2.60
N LEU A 20 -8.43 11.13 3.45
CA LEU A 20 -8.92 10.03 4.28
C LEU A 20 -9.34 10.47 5.68
N LYS A 21 -9.09 11.73 6.07
CA LYS A 21 -9.50 12.26 7.38
C LYS A 21 -11.00 12.17 7.58
N GLY A 22 -11.41 11.71 8.76
CA GLY A 22 -12.81 11.49 9.12
C GLY A 22 -13.51 10.36 8.36
N LYS A 23 -12.82 9.62 7.47
CA LYS A 23 -13.42 8.50 6.73
C LYS A 23 -13.35 7.22 7.56
N LYS A 24 -14.40 6.39 7.46
CA LYS A 24 -14.47 5.09 8.14
C LYS A 24 -13.61 4.06 7.40
N ILE A 25 -12.49 3.68 8.00
CA ILE A 25 -11.61 2.61 7.52
C ILE A 25 -11.59 1.48 8.56
N LEU A 26 -12.15 0.34 8.19
CA LEU A 26 -12.09 -0.88 8.97
C LEU A 26 -10.75 -1.57 8.73
N ILE A 27 -10.06 -1.90 9.83
CA ILE A 27 -8.76 -2.57 9.78
C ILE A 27 -8.90 -3.94 10.43
N GLY A 28 -8.57 -4.96 9.64
CA GLY A 28 -8.63 -6.37 10.01
C GLY A 28 -7.30 -7.10 9.81
N MET A 29 -7.25 -8.32 10.33
CA MET A 29 -6.16 -9.25 10.10
C MET A 29 -6.70 -10.65 9.80
N ALA A 30 -6.10 -11.34 8.83
CA ALA A 30 -6.52 -12.68 8.42
C ALA A 30 -5.33 -13.54 7.94
N PRO A 31 -5.41 -14.89 7.97
CA PRO A 31 -4.41 -15.76 7.37
C PRO A 31 -4.54 -15.75 5.84
N LEU A 32 -3.83 -14.84 5.17
CA LEU A 32 -3.91 -14.63 3.72
C LEU A 32 -2.67 -15.19 3.00
N ASN A 33 -2.86 -15.60 1.74
CA ASN A 33 -1.77 -16.04 0.87
C ASN A 33 -0.86 -14.89 0.42
N PHE A 34 -1.37 -13.67 0.40
CA PHE A 34 -0.65 -12.43 0.10
C PHE A 34 -0.53 -11.54 1.36
N TYR A 35 0.09 -10.36 1.28
CA TYR A 35 0.47 -9.57 2.46
C TYR A 35 -0.60 -8.61 2.98
N ALA A 36 -1.33 -7.94 2.10
CA ALA A 36 -2.46 -7.09 2.46
C ALA A 36 -3.36 -6.87 1.24
N PHE A 37 -4.57 -6.36 1.49
CA PHE A 37 -5.43 -5.82 0.45
C PHE A 37 -6.26 -4.65 0.98
N SER A 38 -6.64 -3.78 0.05
CA SER A 38 -7.54 -2.66 0.27
C SER A 38 -8.76 -2.75 -0.63
N ILE A 39 -9.94 -2.57 -0.04
CA ILE A 39 -11.21 -2.50 -0.75
C ILE A 39 -11.95 -1.23 -0.31
N TRP A 40 -12.57 -0.56 -1.27
CA TRP A 40 -13.61 0.43 -1.00
C TRP A 40 -14.98 -0.16 -1.32
N LEU A 41 -15.88 -0.11 -0.34
CA LEU A 41 -17.31 -0.40 -0.48
C LEU A 41 -18.03 0.95 -0.57
N PRO A 42 -18.17 1.51 -1.80
CA PRO A 42 -18.65 2.86 -1.98
C PRO A 42 -20.11 3.02 -1.49
N PRO A 43 -20.47 4.21 -1.00
CA PRO A 43 -19.60 5.38 -0.84
C PRO A 43 -18.89 5.45 0.53
N PHE A 44 -19.36 4.70 1.54
CA PHE A 44 -19.04 5.01 2.94
C PHE A 44 -17.94 4.15 3.57
N MET A 45 -17.84 2.87 3.24
CA MET A 45 -17.01 1.92 3.99
C MET A 45 -15.73 1.58 3.25
N ARG A 46 -14.60 1.60 3.95
CA ARG A 46 -13.29 1.16 3.44
C ARG A 46 -12.77 0.05 4.32
N LEU A 47 -12.11 -0.92 3.71
CA LEU A 47 -11.55 -2.08 4.38
C LEU A 47 -10.09 -2.23 4.00
N MET A 48 -9.24 -2.37 5.01
CA MET A 48 -7.85 -2.78 4.88
C MET A 48 -7.66 -4.07 5.69
N VAL A 49 -7.18 -5.12 5.06
CA VAL A 49 -6.89 -6.39 5.75
C VAL A 49 -5.44 -6.74 5.56
N PHE A 50 -4.76 -6.99 6.67
CA PHE A 50 -3.35 -7.38 6.69
C PHE A 50 -3.19 -8.86 7.01
N SER A 51 -2.25 -9.51 6.34
CA SER A 51 -1.96 -10.92 6.56
C SER A 51 -1.31 -11.17 7.91
N THR A 52 -1.61 -12.29 8.56
CA THR A 52 -0.87 -12.72 9.75
C THR A 52 0.61 -12.96 9.48
N LYS A 53 1.03 -13.14 8.21
CA LYS A 53 2.43 -13.24 7.78
C LYS A 53 3.25 -11.99 8.13
N THR A 54 2.63 -10.81 8.15
CA THR A 54 3.32 -9.53 8.42
C THR A 54 3.75 -9.37 9.88
N ARG A 55 3.38 -10.30 10.77
CA ARG A 55 3.88 -10.34 12.16
C ARG A 55 5.40 -10.43 12.26
N ARG A 56 6.05 -10.94 11.22
CA ARG A 56 7.51 -11.09 11.13
C ARG A 56 8.20 -9.86 10.52
N PHE A 57 7.43 -8.88 10.05
CA PHE A 57 7.99 -7.68 9.44
C PHE A 57 8.53 -6.73 10.50
N ASP A 58 9.60 -6.03 10.19
CA ASP A 58 10.09 -4.93 11.02
C ASP A 58 9.18 -3.69 10.91
N LYS A 59 9.39 -2.72 11.81
CA LYS A 59 8.54 -1.52 11.87
C LYS A 59 8.54 -0.72 10.56
N PRO A 60 9.69 -0.47 9.89
CA PRO A 60 9.69 0.22 8.61
C PRO A 60 8.88 -0.52 7.54
N ALA A 61 9.04 -1.84 7.40
CA ALA A 61 8.25 -2.60 6.43
C ALA A 61 6.75 -2.60 6.74
N ILE A 62 6.36 -2.67 8.01
CA ILE A 62 4.95 -2.52 8.40
C ILE A 62 4.42 -1.14 8.02
N LYS A 63 5.20 -0.09 8.28
CA LYS A 63 4.84 1.29 7.91
C LYS A 63 4.69 1.45 6.40
N GLY A 64 5.64 0.92 5.63
CA GLY A 64 5.57 0.90 4.16
C GLY A 64 4.30 0.21 3.66
N LEU A 65 3.97 -0.96 4.23
CA LEU A 65 2.75 -1.69 3.87
C LEU A 65 1.49 -0.90 4.19
N VAL A 66 1.40 -0.29 5.37
CA VAL A 66 0.23 0.51 5.75
C VAL A 66 0.08 1.73 4.84
N VAL A 67 1.17 2.43 4.52
CA VAL A 67 1.15 3.59 3.63
C VAL A 67 0.73 3.19 2.22
N HIS A 68 1.25 2.08 1.68
CA HIS A 68 0.85 1.55 0.37
C HIS A 68 -0.66 1.32 0.29
N GLU A 69 -1.21 0.62 1.29
CA GLU A 69 -2.64 0.34 1.35
C GLU A 69 -3.49 1.63 1.54
N LEU A 70 -2.98 2.62 2.26
CA LEU A 70 -3.64 3.93 2.35
C LEU A 70 -3.58 4.70 1.02
N CYS A 71 -2.49 4.58 0.26
CA CYS A 71 -2.35 5.14 -1.08
C CYS A 71 -3.40 4.55 -2.04
N HIS A 72 -3.67 3.25 -1.97
CA HIS A 72 -4.81 2.66 -2.69
C HIS A 72 -6.13 3.35 -2.34
N GLN A 73 -6.45 3.47 -1.04
CA GLN A 73 -7.69 4.11 -0.58
C GLN A 73 -7.82 5.56 -1.06
N GLU A 74 -6.72 6.32 -1.02
CA GLU A 74 -6.69 7.69 -1.52
C GLU A 74 -6.91 7.75 -3.04
N ARG A 75 -6.28 6.87 -3.81
CA ARG A 75 -6.47 6.77 -5.25
C ARG A 75 -7.91 6.40 -5.61
N TYR A 76 -8.51 5.43 -4.91
CA TYR A 76 -9.90 5.05 -5.07
C TYR A 76 -10.85 6.24 -4.88
N MET A 77 -10.56 7.09 -3.89
CA MET A 77 -11.32 8.33 -3.69
C MET A 77 -11.13 9.35 -4.81
N ARG A 78 -9.90 9.54 -5.29
CA ARG A 78 -9.60 10.50 -6.37
C ARG A 78 -10.30 10.15 -7.69
N ILE A 79 -10.42 8.85 -8.01
CA ILE A 79 -11.10 8.42 -9.24
C ILE A 79 -12.63 8.41 -9.12
N GLY A 80 -13.17 8.37 -7.90
CA GLY A 80 -14.61 8.35 -7.63
C GLY A 80 -15.26 6.97 -7.80
N ALA A 81 -16.45 6.79 -7.22
CA ALA A 81 -17.09 5.49 -7.05
C ALA A 81 -17.37 4.76 -8.38
N LEU A 82 -17.90 5.47 -9.39
CA LEU A 82 -18.22 4.89 -10.69
C LEU A 82 -16.96 4.36 -11.41
N LYS A 83 -15.89 5.15 -11.44
CA LYS A 83 -14.62 4.72 -12.06
C LYS A 83 -13.97 3.61 -11.26
N TYR A 84 -14.08 3.64 -9.92
CA TYR A 84 -13.57 2.58 -9.05
C TYR A 84 -14.23 1.21 -9.34
N LEU A 85 -15.55 1.15 -9.57
CA LEU A 85 -16.22 -0.11 -9.91
C LEU A 85 -15.69 -0.70 -11.23
N GLY A 86 -15.60 0.13 -12.28
CA GLY A 86 -15.04 -0.31 -13.57
C GLY A 86 -13.55 -0.67 -13.48
N PHE A 87 -12.78 0.07 -12.67
CA PHE A 87 -11.39 -0.24 -12.36
C PHE A 87 -11.24 -1.58 -11.63
N SER A 88 -12.10 -1.87 -10.64
CA SER A 88 -12.05 -3.10 -9.84
C SER A 88 -12.17 -4.35 -10.70
N VAL A 89 -13.06 -4.32 -11.70
CA VAL A 89 -13.18 -5.40 -12.70
C VAL A 89 -11.87 -5.57 -13.48
N LYS A 90 -11.32 -4.48 -14.02
CA LYS A 90 -10.06 -4.49 -14.78
C LYS A 90 -8.88 -4.99 -13.96
N TYR A 91 -8.81 -4.62 -12.69
CA TYR A 91 -7.76 -5.04 -11.76
C TYR A 91 -7.74 -6.57 -11.56
N VAL A 92 -8.92 -7.20 -11.54
CA VAL A 92 -9.05 -8.67 -11.42
C VAL A 92 -8.69 -9.37 -12.73
N VAL A 93 -9.16 -8.88 -13.87
CA VAL A 93 -9.02 -9.60 -15.15
C VAL A 93 -7.72 -9.30 -15.92
N SER A 94 -7.04 -8.19 -15.63
CA SER A 94 -5.87 -7.74 -16.40
C SER A 94 -4.64 -7.57 -15.52
N ARG A 95 -3.66 -8.45 -15.70
CA ARG A 95 -2.34 -8.35 -15.06
C ARG A 95 -1.66 -7.01 -15.38
N LYS A 96 -1.82 -6.49 -16.60
CA LYS A 96 -1.28 -5.18 -17.01
C LYS A 96 -1.94 -4.04 -16.24
N ALA A 97 -3.27 -4.06 -16.10
CA ALA A 97 -4.00 -3.04 -15.33
C ALA A 97 -3.61 -3.10 -13.84
N ARG A 98 -3.48 -4.31 -13.29
CA ARG A 98 -3.00 -4.54 -11.93
C ARG A 98 -1.59 -3.97 -11.72
N ALA A 99 -0.63 -4.32 -12.58
CA ALA A 99 0.73 -3.79 -12.50
C ALA A 99 0.78 -2.25 -12.61
N ALA A 100 -0.04 -1.67 -13.48
CA ALA A 100 -0.13 -0.22 -13.61
C ALA A 100 -0.66 0.45 -12.33
N GLU A 101 -1.65 -0.15 -11.65
CA GLU A 101 -2.14 0.35 -10.36
C GLU A 101 -1.09 0.22 -9.26
N GLU A 102 -0.50 -0.97 -9.09
CA GLU A 102 0.50 -1.21 -8.04
C GLU A 102 1.68 -0.24 -8.19
N LYS A 103 2.25 -0.11 -9.41
CA LYS A 103 3.33 0.86 -9.67
C LYS A 103 2.90 2.31 -9.47
N SER A 104 1.66 2.67 -9.78
CA SER A 104 1.16 4.02 -9.49
C SER A 104 0.97 4.26 -7.99
N THR A 105 0.69 3.21 -7.23
CA THR A 105 0.54 3.25 -5.77
C THR A 105 1.91 3.32 -5.10
N ASP A 106 2.91 2.59 -5.60
CA ASP A 106 4.31 2.70 -5.19
C ASP A 106 4.84 4.12 -5.39
N ARG A 107 4.61 4.71 -6.57
CA ARG A 107 4.98 6.11 -6.85
C ARG A 107 4.33 7.08 -5.88
N LEU A 108 3.02 6.97 -5.63
CA LEU A 108 2.33 7.84 -4.69
C LEU A 108 2.87 7.69 -3.26
N THR A 109 3.25 6.47 -2.86
CA THR A 109 3.88 6.19 -1.57
C THR A 109 5.23 6.92 -1.45
N ILE A 110 6.06 6.88 -2.49
CA ILE A 110 7.33 7.60 -2.55
C ILE A 110 7.09 9.13 -2.56
N GLU A 111 6.15 9.62 -3.36
CA GLU A 111 5.77 11.02 -3.42
C GLU A 111 5.30 11.57 -2.07
N LYS A 112 4.75 10.73 -1.19
CA LYS A 112 4.37 11.09 0.18
C LYS A 112 5.52 11.07 1.19
N GLY A 113 6.73 10.71 0.75
CA GLY A 113 7.95 10.70 1.57
C GLY A 113 8.24 9.38 2.27
N PHE A 114 7.60 8.28 1.87
CA PHE A 114 7.78 6.95 2.49
C PHE A 114 8.59 5.99 1.60
N GLY A 115 9.52 6.53 0.82
CA GLY A 115 10.32 5.74 -0.14
C GLY A 115 11.21 4.70 0.53
N TRP A 116 11.77 5.01 1.70
CA TRP A 116 12.58 4.07 2.48
C TRP A 116 11.75 2.91 3.04
N GLU A 117 10.59 3.21 3.61
CA GLU A 117 9.71 2.18 4.16
C GLU A 117 9.14 1.27 3.08
N LEU A 118 8.83 1.82 1.91
CA LEU A 118 8.44 1.04 0.73
C LEU A 118 9.61 0.17 0.24
N PHE A 119 10.83 0.73 0.15
CA PHE A 119 12.02 -0.03 -0.20
C PHE A 119 12.21 -1.22 0.75
N ARG A 120 12.12 -0.98 2.06
CA ARG A 120 12.30 -2.01 3.08
C ARG A 120 11.22 -3.10 3.01
N LEU A 121 9.97 -2.70 2.75
CA LEU A 121 8.90 -3.66 2.46
C LEU A 121 9.26 -4.54 1.26
N THR A 122 9.68 -3.92 0.15
CA THR A 122 10.01 -4.61 -1.09
C THR A 122 11.20 -5.57 -0.93
N GLU A 123 12.22 -5.23 -0.13
CA GLU A 123 13.30 -6.17 0.19
C GLU A 123 12.79 -7.46 0.83
N ILE A 124 11.85 -7.35 1.78
CA ILE A 124 11.28 -8.51 2.47
C ILE A 124 10.40 -9.32 1.51
N THR A 125 9.55 -8.65 0.73
CA THR A 125 8.59 -9.33 -0.15
C THR A 125 9.24 -9.94 -1.38
N HIS A 126 10.27 -9.31 -1.96
CA HIS A 126 11.02 -9.84 -3.09
C HIS A 126 11.81 -11.12 -2.76
N ASN A 127 12.30 -11.22 -1.52
CA ASN A 127 13.00 -12.40 -1.05
C ASN A 127 12.06 -13.58 -0.72
N ASP A 128 10.75 -13.38 -0.68
CA ASP A 128 9.78 -14.47 -0.54
C ASP A 128 9.62 -15.22 -1.87
N ARG A 129 10.27 -16.39 -1.95
CA ARG A 129 10.26 -17.29 -3.12
C ARG A 129 8.84 -17.63 -3.61
N LYS A 130 7.81 -17.57 -2.76
CA LYS A 130 6.42 -17.86 -3.13
C LYS A 130 5.75 -16.74 -3.92
N ASN A 131 6.31 -15.53 -3.94
CA ASN A 131 5.71 -14.34 -4.57
C ASN A 131 6.43 -13.86 -5.83
N LYS A 132 7.37 -14.63 -6.39
CA LYS A 132 8.14 -14.22 -7.59
C LYS A 132 7.26 -13.71 -8.75
N LYS A 133 6.13 -14.37 -9.02
CA LYS A 133 5.18 -13.95 -10.09
C LYS A 133 4.44 -12.65 -9.76
N THR A 134 4.42 -12.23 -8.50
CA THR A 134 3.73 -11.04 -8.02
C THR A 134 4.68 -9.83 -7.99
N ASN A 135 5.99 -10.06 -7.84
CA ASN A 135 7.01 -9.02 -7.76
C ASN A 135 7.03 -8.11 -9.00
N ASP A 136 6.80 -8.65 -10.21
CA ASP A 136 6.78 -7.84 -11.44
C ASP A 136 5.63 -6.81 -11.50
N LEU A 137 4.64 -6.93 -10.60
CA LEU A 137 3.55 -5.97 -10.50
C LEU A 137 4.00 -4.68 -9.81
N TYR A 138 5.05 -4.73 -8.98
CA TYR A 138 5.53 -3.64 -8.16
C TYR A 138 6.79 -3.00 -8.75
N MET A 139 7.20 -1.87 -8.19
CA MET A 139 8.53 -1.32 -8.41
C MET A 139 9.57 -2.18 -7.67
N SER A 140 10.66 -2.51 -8.36
CA SER A 140 11.82 -3.17 -7.76
C SER A 140 12.52 -2.27 -6.74
N PRO A 141 13.35 -2.83 -5.83
CA PRO A 141 14.13 -2.03 -4.87
C PRO A 141 14.99 -0.95 -5.55
N GLY A 142 15.58 -1.27 -6.71
CA GLY A 142 16.36 -0.32 -7.50
C GLY A 142 15.50 0.83 -8.03
N GLU A 143 14.34 0.52 -8.62
CA GLU A 143 13.39 1.54 -9.10
C GLU A 143 12.90 2.44 -7.96
N ILE A 144 12.58 1.89 -6.79
CA ILE A 144 12.12 2.65 -5.62
C ILE A 144 13.21 3.61 -5.17
N ARG A 145 14.45 3.12 -5.03
CA ARG A 145 15.58 3.94 -4.59
C ARG A 145 15.85 5.08 -5.56
N SER A 146 16.04 4.77 -6.85
CA SER A 146 16.31 5.80 -7.86
C SER A 146 15.19 6.83 -7.97
N TYR A 147 13.92 6.40 -7.91
CA TYR A 147 12.80 7.34 -7.96
C TYR A 147 12.73 8.22 -6.70
N SER A 148 13.02 7.66 -5.53
CA SER A 148 13.06 8.41 -4.27
C SER A 148 14.21 9.43 -4.22
N GLU A 149 15.40 9.06 -4.69
CA GLU A 149 16.57 9.93 -4.79
C GLU A 149 16.30 11.09 -5.76
N ASN A 150 15.73 10.81 -6.93
CA ASN A 150 15.36 11.83 -7.92
C ASN A 150 14.35 12.88 -7.39
N LEU A 151 13.49 12.48 -6.45
CA LEU A 151 12.52 13.38 -5.81
C LEU A 151 13.09 14.10 -4.57
N GLY A 152 14.34 13.81 -4.16
CA GLY A 152 14.90 14.29 -2.90
C GLY A 152 14.17 13.74 -1.66
N LYS A 153 13.52 12.58 -1.79
CA LYS A 153 12.65 11.96 -0.76
C LYS A 153 13.22 10.66 -0.21
N TRP A 154 14.51 10.40 -0.42
CA TRP A 154 15.18 9.25 0.16
C TRP A 154 15.61 9.54 1.61
N ASN A 155 14.82 9.08 2.57
CA ASN A 155 15.06 9.28 4.00
C ASN A 155 15.14 7.95 4.77
N ALA A 156 16.35 7.37 4.83
CA ALA A 156 16.60 6.11 5.54
C ALA A 156 16.50 6.22 7.09
N ALA A 157 16.36 7.43 7.63
CA ALA A 157 16.41 7.74 9.07
C ALA A 157 15.04 7.97 9.74
N SER A 158 13.92 7.53 9.13
CA SER A 158 12.55 7.79 9.61
C SER A 158 12.01 6.79 10.63
#